data_AF-A0A068QS65-F1
#
_entry.id   AF-A0A068QS65-F1
#
_cell.length_a   1.000
_cell.length_b   1.000
_cell.length_c   1.000
_cell.angle_alpha   90.00
_cell.angle_beta   90.00
_cell.angle_gamma   90.00
#
_symmetry.space_group_name_H-M   'P 1'
#
loop_
_entity.id
_entity.type
_entity.pdbx_description
1 polymer ?
#
loop_
_entity_poly.entity_id
_entity_poly.type
_entity_poly.pdbx_seq_one_letter_code
_entity_poly.pdbx_strand_id
1 'polypeptide(L)'
;MTLKHQQTLGISMNKEDLRTRLRENKVSSSYYSLEGGAPDDKICLTYEDGYWLVYHSERGARSWVESFEKEEDACQRLWIYVSDIKRMYG
;
A
#
# COMPACT_ATOMS: atom_id res chain seq x y z
N MET A 1 24.47 -24.41 4.28
CA MET A 1 24.08 -23.04 3.89
C MET A 1 23.47 -23.11 2.51
N THR A 2 22.15 -22.98 2.38
CA THR A 2 21.49 -22.32 1.23
C THR A 2 19.97 -22.32 1.42
N LEU A 3 19.45 -21.11 1.49
CA LEU A 3 18.12 -20.64 1.10
C LEU A 3 16.90 -21.45 1.55
N LYS A 4 16.32 -21.04 2.68
CA LYS A 4 14.87 -21.07 2.84
C LYS A 4 14.30 -20.04 1.85
N HIS A 5 13.98 -20.48 0.63
CA HIS A 5 13.02 -19.73 -0.19
C HIS A 5 11.70 -19.80 0.57
N GLN A 6 11.40 -18.74 1.32
CA GLN A 6 10.09 -18.57 1.91
C GLN A 6 9.12 -18.41 0.75
N GLN A 7 8.33 -19.45 0.53
CA GLN A 7 7.13 -19.42 -0.29
C GLN A 7 6.23 -18.31 0.26
N THR A 8 6.22 -17.15 -0.41
CA THR A 8 5.27 -16.07 -0.14
C THR A 8 3.88 -16.64 -0.40
N LEU A 9 3.12 -16.80 0.68
CA LEU A 9 1.73 -17.21 0.65
C LEU A 9 0.99 -16.27 -0.30
N GLY A 10 0.47 -16.83 -1.40
CA GLY A 10 -0.38 -16.15 -2.36
C GLY A 10 -1.69 -15.72 -1.71
N ILE A 11 -1.63 -14.59 -1.01
CA ILE A 11 -2.82 -13.81 -0.68
C ILE A 11 -2.94 -12.81 -1.82
N SER A 12 -3.63 -13.22 -2.89
CA SER A 12 -4.13 -12.28 -3.91
C SER A 12 -5.03 -11.30 -3.18
N MET A 13 -4.52 -10.12 -2.87
CA MET A 13 -5.22 -9.08 -2.12
C MET A 13 -5.58 -7.98 -3.10
N ASN A 14 -6.86 -7.89 -3.48
CA ASN A 14 -7.32 -6.77 -4.29
C ASN A 14 -7.62 -5.54 -3.40
N LYS A 15 -8.08 -4.45 -4.01
CA LYS A 15 -8.40 -3.20 -3.29
C LYS A 15 -9.50 -3.37 -2.25
N GLU A 16 -10.47 -4.26 -2.46
CA GLU A 16 -11.55 -4.54 -1.50
C GLU A 16 -11.06 -5.36 -0.30
N ASP A 17 -10.21 -6.37 -0.54
CA ASP A 17 -9.54 -7.15 0.50
C ASP A 17 -8.66 -6.24 1.35
N LEU A 18 -7.88 -5.37 0.71
CA LEU A 18 -7.04 -4.38 1.38
C LEU A 18 -7.89 -3.44 2.25
N ARG A 19 -9.01 -2.92 1.72
CA ARG A 19 -9.92 -2.06 2.48
C ARG A 19 -10.48 -2.77 3.72
N THR A 20 -10.89 -4.03 3.57
CA THR A 20 -11.37 -4.85 4.69
C THR A 20 -10.28 -5.05 5.73
N ARG A 21 -9.07 -5.41 5.29
CA ARG A 21 -7.91 -5.63 6.16
C ARG A 21 -7.51 -4.37 6.94
N LEU A 22 -7.49 -3.20 6.30
CA LEU A 22 -7.20 -1.91 6.94
C LEU A 22 -8.23 -1.60 8.03
N ARG A 23 -9.52 -1.86 7.76
CA ARG A 23 -10.61 -1.67 8.73
C ARG A 23 -10.50 -2.63 9.92
N GLU A 24 -10.31 -3.92 9.67
CA GLU A 24 -10.17 -4.94 10.72
C GLU A 24 -8.96 -4.67 11.62
N ASN A 25 -7.87 -4.18 11.04
CA ASN A 25 -6.69 -3.79 11.77
C ASN A 25 -6.78 -2.37 12.35
N LYS A 26 -7.93 -1.69 12.31
CA LYS A 26 -8.13 -0.34 12.87
C LYS A 26 -7.06 0.66 12.41
N VAL A 27 -6.65 0.56 11.15
CA VAL A 27 -5.71 1.52 10.56
C VAL A 27 -6.47 2.81 10.28
N SER A 28 -5.97 3.93 10.81
CA SER A 28 -6.55 5.24 10.54
C SER A 28 -6.48 5.59 9.05
N SER A 29 -7.58 6.11 8.50
CA SER A 29 -7.63 6.65 7.13
C SER A 29 -6.78 7.92 6.96
N SER A 30 -6.19 8.43 8.03
CA SER A 30 -5.15 9.47 7.95
C SER A 30 -3.87 8.96 7.30
N TYR A 31 -3.55 7.65 7.40
CA TYR A 31 -2.28 7.11 6.90
C TYR A 31 -2.29 6.71 5.41
N TYR A 32 -3.47 6.60 4.79
CA TYR A 32 -3.58 6.06 3.44
C TYR A 32 -4.69 6.67 2.58
N SER A 33 -4.56 6.48 1.26
CA SER A 33 -5.60 6.76 0.26
C SER A 33 -5.68 5.61 -0.76
N LEU A 34 -6.87 5.07 -1.02
CA LEU A 34 -7.10 4.02 -2.04
C LEU A 34 -7.66 4.57 -3.36
N GLU A 35 -7.86 5.89 -3.41
CA GLU A 35 -8.41 6.62 -4.55
C GLU A 35 -7.35 7.53 -5.19
N GLY A 36 -6.08 7.38 -4.79
CA GLY A 36 -4.97 8.21 -5.22
C GLY A 36 -5.07 9.66 -4.72
N GLY A 37 -4.68 10.60 -5.59
CA GLY A 37 -4.67 12.04 -5.34
C GLY A 37 -3.38 12.57 -4.73
N ALA A 38 -3.44 13.77 -4.17
CA ALA A 38 -2.33 14.39 -3.46
C ALA A 38 -2.70 14.79 -2.02
N PRO A 39 -3.28 13.89 -1.20
CA PRO A 39 -3.57 14.17 0.20
C PRO A 39 -2.27 14.36 0.98
N ASP A 40 -2.28 15.20 2.02
CA ASP A 40 -1.08 15.44 2.82
C ASP A 40 -0.76 14.23 3.72
N ASP A 41 0.50 13.82 3.72
CA ASP A 41 1.11 12.78 4.56
C ASP A 41 0.41 11.40 4.50
N LYS A 42 0.16 10.90 3.28
CA LYS A 42 -0.51 9.59 3.09
C LYS A 42 0.19 8.67 2.10
N ILE A 43 0.16 7.38 2.39
CA ILE A 43 0.49 6.34 1.42
C ILE A 43 -0.71 6.11 0.50
N CYS A 44 -0.53 6.38 -0.78
CA CYS A 44 -1.58 6.39 -1.77
C CYS A 44 -1.44 5.22 -2.75
N LEU A 45 -2.57 4.66 -3.17
CA LEU A 45 -2.70 3.72 -4.28
C LEU A 45 -3.49 4.40 -5.40
N THR A 46 -2.99 4.34 -6.63
CA THR A 46 -3.71 4.79 -7.83
C THR A 46 -3.42 3.84 -9.01
N TYR A 47 -4.22 3.92 -10.06
CA TYR A 47 -3.98 3.22 -11.33
C TYR A 47 -3.85 4.25 -12.45
N GLU A 48 -2.65 4.35 -13.03
CA GLU A 48 -2.28 5.36 -14.03
C GLU A 48 -1.41 4.72 -15.11
N ASP A 49 -1.63 5.08 -16.37
CA ASP A 49 -0.85 4.60 -17.53
C ASP A 49 -0.70 3.07 -17.65
N GLY A 50 -1.70 2.32 -17.17
CA GLY A 50 -1.69 0.85 -17.23
C GLY A 50 -0.96 0.17 -16.07
N TYR A 51 -0.50 0.95 -15.08
CA TYR A 51 0.22 0.46 -13.91
C TYR A 51 -0.47 0.89 -12.62
N TRP A 52 -0.37 0.03 -11.60
CA TRP A 52 -0.70 0.39 -10.24
C TRP A 52 0.47 1.10 -9.59
N LEU A 53 0.23 2.30 -9.05
CA LEU A 53 1.26 3.08 -8.37
C LEU A 53 0.98 3.13 -6.87
N VAL A 54 2.01 2.88 -6.09
CA VAL A 54 2.05 3.15 -4.65
C VAL A 54 3.04 4.27 -4.40
N TYR A 55 2.62 5.31 -3.69
CA TYR A 55 3.48 6.47 -3.44
C TYR A 55 3.15 7.13 -2.11
N HIS A 56 4.12 7.83 -1.55
CA HIS A 56 3.88 8.75 -0.45
C HIS A 56 3.51 10.13 -1.01
N SER A 57 2.37 10.67 -0.59
CA SER A 57 1.96 12.02 -0.92
C SER A 57 2.31 12.94 0.25
N GLU A 58 3.16 13.93 0.01
CA GLU A 58 3.64 14.88 1.01
C GLU A 58 3.60 16.28 0.42
N ARG A 59 2.88 17.22 1.05
CA ARG A 59 2.80 18.63 0.62
C ARG A 59 2.40 18.81 -0.86
N GLY A 60 1.52 17.94 -1.35
CA GLY A 60 1.05 17.95 -2.74
C GLY A 60 2.01 17.31 -3.76
N ALA A 61 3.18 16.83 -3.32
CA ALA A 61 4.14 16.12 -4.16
C ALA A 61 4.09 14.61 -3.91
N ARG A 62 4.37 13.82 -4.96
CA ARG A 62 4.52 12.37 -4.86
C ARG A 62 5.99 12.02 -4.67
N SER A 63 6.29 11.25 -3.64
CA SER A 63 7.61 10.72 -3.31
C SER A 63 7.54 9.19 -3.18
N TRP A 64 8.68 8.50 -3.28
CA TRP A 64 8.74 7.04 -3.09
C TRP A 64 7.75 6.27 -3.99
N VAL A 65 7.65 6.68 -5.25
CA VAL A 65 6.72 6.09 -6.22
C VAL A 65 7.26 4.72 -6.65
N GLU A 66 6.45 3.69 -6.44
CA GLU A 66 6.67 2.33 -6.94
C GLU A 66 5.53 1.97 -7.90
N SER A 67 5.87 1.28 -9.00
CA SER A 67 4.92 0.84 -10.02
C SER A 67 4.82 -0.68 -10.04
N PHE A 68 3.62 -1.18 -10.31
CA PHE A 68 3.29 -2.59 -10.33
C PHE A 68 2.35 -2.89 -11.49
N GLU A 69 2.57 -4.02 -12.16
CA GLU A 69 1.68 -4.48 -13.24
C GLU A 69 0.35 -5.02 -12.71
N LYS A 70 0.36 -5.54 -11.48
CA LYS A 70 -0.81 -6.17 -10.87
C LYS A 70 -1.30 -5.42 -9.65
N GLU A 71 -2.62 -5.41 -9.50
CA GLU A 71 -3.30 -4.82 -8.34
C GLU A 71 -2.86 -5.47 -7.03
N GLU A 72 -2.68 -6.80 -7.04
CA GLU A 72 -2.31 -7.58 -5.86
C GLU A 72 -0.98 -7.16 -5.25
N ASP A 73 0.02 -6.89 -6.10
CA ASP A 73 1.36 -6.49 -5.70
C ASP A 73 1.35 -5.07 -5.09
N ALA A 74 0.62 -4.16 -5.72
CA ALA A 74 0.47 -2.79 -5.24
C ALA A 74 -0.31 -2.72 -3.92
N CYS A 75 -1.40 -3.47 -3.81
CA CYS A 75 -2.18 -3.55 -2.58
C CYS A 75 -1.34 -4.13 -1.43
N GLN A 76 -0.57 -5.19 -1.71
CA GLN A 76 0.33 -5.79 -0.73
C GLN A 76 1.40 -4.80 -0.28
N ARG A 77 1.96 -4.04 -1.21
CA ARG A 77 2.96 -3.02 -0.89
C ARG A 77 2.40 -1.91 0.00
N LEU A 78 1.23 -1.36 -0.33
CA LEU A 78 0.57 -0.34 0.50
C LEU A 78 0.34 -0.87 1.92
N TRP A 79 -0.19 -2.09 2.05
CA TRP A 79 -0.41 -2.70 3.36
C TRP A 79 0.87 -2.77 4.20
N ILE A 80 2.00 -3.19 3.61
CA ILE A 80 3.29 -3.25 4.31
C ILE A 80 3.63 -1.87 4.89
N TYR A 81 3.67 -0.82 4.06
CA TYR A 81 4.02 0.53 4.51
C TYR A 81 3.10 1.04 5.62
N VAL A 82 1.79 0.93 5.43
CA VAL A 82 0.83 1.46 6.39
C VAL A 82 0.85 0.66 7.70
N SER A 83 1.09 -0.66 7.62
CA SER A 83 1.23 -1.50 8.81
C SER A 83 2.48 -1.17 9.62
N ASP A 84 3.59 -0.81 8.96
CA ASP A 84 4.82 -0.39 9.62
C ASP A 84 4.68 1.00 10.24
N ILE A 85 4.07 1.96 9.54
CA ILE A 85 3.74 3.28 10.11
C ILE A 85 2.90 3.11 11.39
N LYS A 86 1.86 2.28 11.32
CA LYS A 86 1.03 2.00 12.50
C LYS A 86 1.84 1.40 13.65
N ARG A 87 2.80 0.50 13.39
CA ARG A 87 3.64 -0.10 14.44
C ARG A 87 4.60 0.91 15.07
N MET A 88 5.05 1.92 14.32
CA MET A 88 5.99 2.93 14.80
C MET A 88 5.31 4.04 15.61
N TYR A 89 4.09 4.44 15.22
CA TYR A 89 3.43 5.63 15.76
C TYR A 89 2.08 5.36 16.46
N GLY A 90 1.62 4.11 16.48
CA GLY A 90 0.31 3.69 17.00
C GLY A 90 0.36 2.87 18.28
#